data_AF-N0B9T4-F1
#
_entry.id   AF-N0B9T4-F1
#
_cell.length_a   1.000
_cell.length_b   1.000
_cell.length_c   1.000
_cell.angle_alpha   90.00
_cell.angle_beta   90.00
_cell.angle_gamma   90.00
#
_symmetry.space_group_name_H-M   'P 1'
#
loop_
_entity.id
_entity.type
_entity.pdbx_description
1 polymer ?
#
loop_
_entity_poly.entity_id
_entity_poly.type
_entity_poly.pdbx_seq_one_letter_code
_entity_poly.pdbx_strand_id
1 'polypeptide(L)'
;MGRELSAAKAAKLIVLMKGAQKPILIHCKAGADRSGLASALYMAAIARVGEATAEGQLSIRFGHFSLPFIPEFAMDRTFEALEPSLGYPGS
;
A
#
# COMPACT_ATOMS: atom_id res chain seq x y z
N MET A 1 6.69 -5.54 13.10
CA MET A 1 5.44 -6.30 13.26
C MET A 1 4.42 -5.74 12.30
N GLY A 2 3.83 -6.59 11.47
CA GLY A 2 2.74 -6.21 10.58
C GLY A 2 1.47 -5.94 11.38
N ARG A 3 0.82 -4.84 11.06
CA ARG A 3 -0.46 -4.40 11.64
C ARG A 3 -1.24 -3.71 10.55
N GLU A 4 -2.56 -3.85 10.57
CA GLU A 4 -3.40 -3.17 9.60
C GLU A 4 -3.35 -1.64 9.83
N LEU A 5 -3.41 -0.89 8.74
CA LEU A 5 -3.51 0.57 8.80
C LEU A 5 -4.99 0.96 8.76
N SER A 6 -5.42 1.80 9.69
CA SER A 6 -6.78 2.34 9.62
C SER A 6 -6.97 3.23 8.40
N ALA A 7 -8.20 3.27 7.86
CA ALA A 7 -8.55 4.09 6.71
C ALA A 7 -8.18 5.57 6.89
N ALA A 8 -8.41 6.12 8.09
CA ALA A 8 -8.03 7.50 8.41
C ALA A 8 -6.50 7.74 8.32
N LYS A 9 -5.68 6.76 8.74
CA LYS A 9 -4.22 6.87 8.62
C LYS A 9 -3.74 6.69 7.18
N ALA A 10 -4.36 5.79 6.42
CA ALA A 10 -4.08 5.61 5.00
C ALA A 10 -4.41 6.88 4.20
N ALA A 11 -5.58 7.47 4.41
CA ALA A 11 -5.97 8.75 3.81
C ALA A 11 -4.98 9.87 4.14
N LYS A 12 -4.56 9.97 5.41
CA LYS A 12 -3.53 10.95 5.84
C LYS A 12 -2.20 10.74 5.11
N LEU A 13 -1.76 9.48 4.95
CA LEU A 13 -0.54 9.15 4.22
C LEU A 13 -0.64 9.53 2.74
N ILE A 14 -1.77 9.23 2.09
CA ILE A 14 -2.03 9.61 0.68
C ILE A 14 -1.93 11.13 0.50
N VAL A 15 -2.58 11.91 1.38
CA VAL A 15 -2.52 13.38 1.35
C VAL A 15 -1.08 13.87 1.48
N LEU A 16 -0.31 13.29 2.41
CA LEU A 16 1.10 13.63 2.63
C LEU A 16 1.94 13.35 1.37
N MET A 17 1.82 12.14 0.81
CA MET A 17 2.56 11.75 -0.41
C MET A 17 2.18 12.60 -1.62
N LYS A 18 0.90 12.99 -1.74
CA LYS A 18 0.41 13.87 -2.80
C LYS A 18 1.04 15.26 -2.70
N GLY A 19 1.12 15.83 -1.50
CA GLY A 19 1.66 17.18 -1.25
C GLY A 19 3.19 17.29 -1.20
N ALA A 20 3.92 16.19 -0.99
CA ALA A 20 5.39 16.22 -0.93
C ALA A 20 6.03 16.68 -2.26
N GLN A 21 7.17 17.36 -2.22
CA GLN A 21 7.94 17.69 -3.44
C GLN A 21 8.55 16.40 -4.03
N LYS A 22 8.56 16.25 -5.36
CA LYS A 22 9.08 15.05 -6.04
C LYS A 22 10.52 15.29 -6.53
N PRO A 23 11.39 14.26 -6.55
CA PRO A 23 11.12 12.86 -6.24
C PRO A 23 10.98 12.58 -4.73
N ILE A 24 10.17 11.58 -4.36
CA ILE A 24 10.00 11.14 -2.95
C ILE A 24 10.66 9.78 -2.73
N LEU A 25 11.30 9.60 -1.58
CA LEU A 25 11.80 8.30 -1.10
C LEU A 25 10.86 7.78 0.00
N ILE A 26 10.35 6.57 -0.17
CA ILE A 26 9.52 5.86 0.82
C ILE A 26 10.31 4.64 1.30
N HIS A 27 10.53 4.52 2.61
CA HIS A 27 11.23 3.36 3.17
C HIS A 27 10.62 2.89 4.49
N CYS A 28 10.93 1.65 4.85
CA CYS A 28 10.73 1.12 6.19
C CYS A 28 12.06 0.53 6.68
N LYS A 29 12.04 -0.41 7.63
CA LYS A 29 13.27 -1.05 8.13
C LYS A 29 13.91 -1.98 7.08
N ALA A 30 13.10 -2.78 6.39
CA ALA A 30 13.56 -3.78 5.42
C ALA A 30 13.24 -3.40 3.95
N GLY A 31 12.46 -2.35 3.74
CA GLY A 31 12.09 -1.87 2.39
C GLY A 31 11.02 -2.69 1.66
N ALA A 32 10.47 -3.75 2.26
CA ALA A 32 9.46 -4.62 1.63
C ALA A 32 8.03 -4.23 2.00
N ASP A 33 7.53 -4.63 3.18
CA ASP A 33 6.08 -4.65 3.45
C ASP A 33 5.43 -3.27 3.54
N ARG A 34 5.79 -2.47 4.55
CA ARG A 34 5.21 -1.13 4.76
C ARG A 34 5.59 -0.16 3.64
N SER A 35 6.76 -0.37 3.04
CA SER A 35 7.19 0.36 1.86
C SER A 35 6.30 0.02 0.66
N GLY A 36 6.06 -1.27 0.44
CA GLY A 36 5.19 -1.81 -0.61
C GLY A 36 3.76 -1.32 -0.48
N LEU A 37 3.18 -1.35 0.73
CA LEU A 37 1.84 -0.80 0.98
C LEU A 37 1.78 0.70 0.65
N ALA A 38 2.77 1.49 1.09
CA ALA A 38 2.80 2.91 0.77
C ALA A 38 2.95 3.17 -0.73
N SER A 39 3.77 2.37 -1.43
CA SER A 39 3.87 2.39 -2.89
C SER A 39 2.56 2.00 -3.56
N ALA A 40 1.86 0.96 -3.07
CA ALA A 40 0.56 0.54 -3.58
C ALA A 40 -0.46 1.68 -3.47
N LEU A 41 -0.54 2.34 -2.32
CA LEU A 41 -1.41 3.51 -2.10
C LEU A 41 -1.03 4.69 -2.99
N TYR A 42 0.27 4.92 -3.24
CA TYR A 42 0.72 5.94 -4.17
C TYR A 42 0.23 5.63 -5.59
N MET A 43 0.47 4.40 -6.05
CA MET A 43 0.09 3.93 -7.38
C MET A 43 -1.43 4.03 -7.58
N ALA A 44 -2.22 3.57 -6.60
CA ALA A 44 -3.67 3.62 -6.65
C ALA A 44 -4.22 5.05 -6.58
N ALA A 45 -3.89 5.82 -5.54
CA ALA A 45 -4.58 7.08 -5.24
C ALA A 45 -4.01 8.30 -5.97
N ILE A 46 -2.71 8.27 -6.30
CA ILE A 46 -1.98 9.42 -6.86
C ILE A 46 -1.66 9.20 -8.33
N ALA A 47 -1.01 8.07 -8.66
CA ALA A 47 -0.70 7.75 -10.06
C ALA A 47 -1.95 7.26 -10.85
N ARG A 48 -3.01 6.84 -10.14
CA ARG A 48 -4.29 6.41 -10.72
C ARG A 48 -4.12 5.28 -11.74
N VAL A 49 -3.23 4.35 -11.44
CA VAL A 49 -3.10 3.12 -12.24
C VAL A 49 -4.20 2.11 -11.87
N GLY A 50 -4.32 1.03 -12.63
CA GLY A 50 -5.25 -0.06 -12.30
C GLY A 50 -4.84 -0.81 -11.03
N GLU A 51 -5.83 -1.42 -10.38
CA GLU A 51 -5.72 -2.19 -9.15
C GLU A 51 -4.57 -3.19 -9.17
N ALA A 52 -4.56 -4.13 -10.13
CA ALA A 52 -3.50 -5.14 -10.23
C ALA A 52 -2.07 -4.56 -10.30
N THR A 53 -1.91 -3.36 -10.85
CA THR A 53 -0.59 -2.68 -10.88
C THR A 53 -0.25 -2.04 -9.53
N ALA A 54 -1.26 -1.50 -8.84
CA ALA A 54 -1.10 -0.92 -7.52
C ALA A 54 -0.88 -2.02 -6.46
N GLU A 55 -1.74 -3.04 -6.43
CA GLU A 55 -1.62 -4.20 -5.55
C GLU A 55 -0.32 -4.96 -5.82
N GLY A 56 0.13 -5.06 -7.08
CA GLY A 56 1.41 -5.67 -7.45
C GLY A 56 2.66 -5.06 -6.78
N GLN A 57 2.55 -3.90 -6.13
CA GLN A 57 3.60 -3.37 -5.25
C GLN A 57 3.79 -4.22 -3.97
N LEU A 58 2.79 -5.00 -3.58
CA LEU A 58 2.81 -6.04 -2.56
C LEU A 58 3.08 -7.41 -3.21
N SER A 59 4.27 -7.57 -3.78
CA SER A 59 4.65 -8.85 -4.40
C SER A 59 6.04 -9.32 -4.00
N ILE A 60 6.32 -10.60 -4.25
CA ILE A 60 7.64 -11.21 -4.03
C ILE A 60 8.73 -10.44 -4.80
N ARG A 61 8.39 -9.84 -5.96
CA ARG A 61 9.29 -8.99 -6.74
C ARG A 61 9.84 -7.80 -5.94
N PHE A 62 9.07 -7.32 -4.96
CA PHE A 62 9.42 -6.24 -4.02
C PHE A 62 9.67 -6.75 -2.60
N GLY A 63 9.87 -8.07 -2.43
CA GLY A 63 10.24 -8.70 -1.17
C GLY A 63 9.09 -8.94 -0.20
N HIS A 64 7.84 -8.75 -0.63
CA HIS A 64 6.65 -9.00 0.19
C HIS A 64 6.16 -10.45 0.04
N PHE A 65 5.74 -11.06 1.14
CA PHE A 65 5.19 -12.42 1.19
C PHE A 65 3.75 -12.39 1.70
N SER A 66 2.80 -12.71 0.82
CA SER A 66 1.36 -12.69 1.11
C SER A 66 0.87 -14.04 1.67
N LEU A 67 1.35 -14.43 2.86
CA LEU A 67 0.93 -15.66 3.54
C LEU A 67 -0.02 -15.34 4.71
N PRO A 68 -1.26 -15.87 4.76
CA PRO A 68 -2.27 -15.43 5.72
C PRO A 68 -1.92 -15.64 7.19
N PHE A 69 -0.94 -16.50 7.48
CA PHE A 69 -0.48 -16.84 8.82
C PHE A 69 0.76 -16.07 9.28
N ILE A 70 1.32 -15.16 8.46
CA ILE A 70 2.45 -14.29 8.86
C ILE A 70 1.99 -12.85 9.12
N PRO A 71 2.69 -12.10 10.00
CA PRO A 71 2.30 -10.73 10.35
C PRO A 71 2.22 -9.79 9.15
N GLU A 72 3.08 -9.98 8.14
CA GLU A 72 3.21 -9.13 6.97
C GLU A 72 1.92 -9.08 6.14
N PHE A 73 1.09 -10.14 6.20
CA PHE A 73 -0.23 -10.22 5.55
C PHE A 73 -1.22 -9.12 5.99
N ALA A 74 -0.89 -8.39 7.05
CA ALA A 74 -1.62 -7.19 7.42
C ALA A 74 -1.53 -6.08 6.36
N MET A 75 -0.52 -6.08 5.48
CA MET A 75 -0.43 -5.11 4.38
C MET A 75 -1.46 -5.41 3.30
N ASP A 76 -1.60 -6.67 2.90
CA ASP A 76 -2.62 -7.14 1.95
C ASP A 76 -4.01 -6.77 2.48
N ARG A 77 -4.35 -7.20 3.70
CA ARG A 77 -5.64 -6.84 4.34
C ARG A 77 -5.89 -5.34 4.40
N THR A 78 -4.84 -4.54 4.57
CA THR A 78 -4.98 -3.08 4.56
C THR A 78 -5.32 -2.58 3.16
N PHE A 79 -4.66 -3.09 2.12
CA PHE A 79 -4.93 -2.65 0.75
C PHE A 79 -6.34 -3.04 0.32
N GLU A 80 -6.70 -4.31 0.50
CA GLU A 80 -8.03 -4.90 0.30
C GLU A 80 -9.14 -4.06 0.96
N ALA A 81 -8.99 -3.76 2.25
CA ALA A 81 -9.97 -2.95 2.98
C ALA A 81 -10.12 -1.51 2.46
N LEU A 82 -9.14 -1.01 1.69
CA LEU A 82 -9.11 0.34 1.13
C LEU A 82 -9.59 0.40 -0.31
N GLU A 83 -9.63 -0.72 -1.03
CA GLU A 83 -9.98 -0.80 -2.45
C GLU A 83 -11.26 -0.04 -2.83
N PRO A 84 -12.39 -0.15 -2.10
CA PRO A 84 -13.58 0.62 -2.41
C PRO A 84 -13.35 2.13 -2.37
N SER A 85 -12.51 2.60 -1.45
CA SER A 85 -12.16 4.03 -1.31
C SER A 85 -11.13 4.51 -2.35
N LEU A 86 -10.40 3.57 -2.95
CA LEU A 86 -9.41 3.82 -4.00
C LEU A 86 -10.03 3.77 -5.42
N GLY A 87 -11.29 3.33 -5.53
CA GLY A 87 -12.02 3.23 -6.80
C GLY A 87 -12.01 1.83 -7.41
N TYR A 88 -11.72 0.80 -6.60
CA TYR A 88 -11.75 -0.61 -6.99
C TYR A 88 -12.86 -1.34 -6.20
N PRO A 89 -14.15 -1.14 -6.53
CA PRO A 89 -15.22 -1.77 -5.78
C PRO A 89 -15.44 -3.23 -6.22
N GLY A 90 -15.46 -4.16 -5.27
CA GLY A 90 -15.87 -5.55 -5.49
C GLY A 90 -14.81 -6.43 -6.14
N SER A 91 -13.56 -5.99 -6.03
CA SER A 91 -12.38 -6.81 -6.27
C SER A 91 -12.11 -7.73 -5.07
#